data_AF-X1P457-F1
#
_entry.id   AF-X1P457-F1
#
_cell.length_a   1.000
_cell.length_b   1.000
_cell.length_c   1.000
_cell.angle_alpha   90.00
_cell.angle_beta   90.00
_cell.angle_gamma   90.00
#
_symmetry.space_group_name_H-M   'P 1'
#
loop_
_entity.id
_entity.type
_entity.pdbx_description
1 polymer ?
#
loop_
_entity_poly.entity_id
_entity_poly.type
_entity_poly.pdbx_seq_one_letter_code
_entity_poly.pdbx_strand_id
1 'polypeptide(L)'
;EAAMEVLPDIPHMAIMDTAWHQTMPDYVYNYAVPYHWYKKCGVRRYGFHGTSLLYVAKRAAVLLGKDPFECNLISCHIGNGVSVNAVKNGLSYDTSMGFTPLEGAIMGTRAGDHDAALDFYVMQKEGYSPQEMYKILNKKSGILGITG
;
A
#
# COMPACT_ATOMS: atom_id res chain seq x y z
N GLU A 1 19.95 9.90 6.24
CA GLU A 1 21.33 9.73 6.75
C GLU A 1 22.34 10.33 5.79
N ALA A 2 22.71 9.67 4.68
CA ALA A 2 23.71 10.21 3.74
C ALA A 2 23.43 11.66 3.27
N ALA A 3 22.18 11.98 2.91
CA ALA A 3 21.80 13.34 2.52
C ALA A 3 21.98 14.38 3.64
N MET A 4 21.77 14.00 4.91
CA MET A 4 21.96 14.90 6.06
C MET A 4 23.43 15.13 6.37
N GLU A 5 24.29 14.13 6.09
CA GLU A 5 25.74 14.25 6.23
C GLU A 5 26.33 15.26 5.24
N VAL A 6 25.88 15.23 3.98
CA VAL A 6 26.38 16.13 2.93
C VAL A 6 25.71 17.50 2.90
N LEU A 7 24.50 17.63 3.47
CA LEU A 7 23.72 18.87 3.52
C LEU A 7 23.18 19.10 4.95
N PRO A 8 24.06 19.40 5.93
CA PRO A 8 23.67 19.49 7.34
C PRO A 8 22.79 20.71 7.65
N ASP A 9 22.92 21.79 6.89
CA ASP A 9 22.23 23.06 7.15
C ASP A 9 20.87 23.18 6.46
N ILE A 10 20.51 22.20 5.61
CA ILE A 10 19.24 22.20 4.89
C ILE A 10 18.19 21.45 5.71
N PRO A 11 16.97 21.99 5.88
CA PRO A 11 15.88 21.24 6.49
C PRO A 11 15.52 20.00 5.65
N HIS A 12 15.55 18.82 6.28
CA HIS A 12 15.13 17.56 5.65
C HIS A 12 13.68 17.26 6.01
N MET A 13 12.86 16.94 5.01
CA MET A 13 11.43 16.69 5.17
C MET A 13 11.08 15.30 4.66
N ALA A 14 10.31 14.56 5.44
CA ALA A 14 9.87 13.22 5.08
C ALA A 14 8.40 13.26 4.63
N ILE A 15 8.14 12.93 3.36
CA ILE A 15 6.79 12.87 2.79
C ILE A 15 6.36 11.40 2.77
N MET A 16 5.41 11.05 3.64
CA MET A 16 5.00 9.67 3.82
C MET A 16 3.95 9.27 2.78
N ASP A 17 4.19 8.15 2.11
CA ASP A 17 3.25 7.53 1.17
C ASP A 17 1.90 7.16 1.81
N THR A 18 1.88 6.97 3.14
CA THR A 18 0.71 6.61 3.93
C THR A 18 -0.14 7.82 4.35
N ALA A 19 0.37 9.06 4.16
CA ALA A 19 -0.20 10.25 4.76
C ALA A 19 -1.63 10.54 4.26
N TRP A 20 -1.87 10.45 2.96
CA TRP A 20 -3.18 10.75 2.40
C TRP A 20 -4.26 9.73 2.79
N HIS A 21 -3.84 8.47 2.95
CA HIS A 21 -4.70 7.36 3.37
C HIS A 21 -5.15 7.45 4.83
N GLN A 22 -4.62 8.39 5.64
CA GLN A 22 -5.12 8.63 7.01
C GLN A 22 -6.55 9.17 7.06
N THR A 23 -7.13 9.48 5.90
CA THR A 23 -8.53 9.88 5.74
C THR A 23 -9.51 8.70 5.69
N MET A 24 -9.01 7.45 5.62
CA MET A 24 -9.85 6.24 5.67
C MET A 24 -10.60 6.14 7.01
N PRO A 25 -11.89 5.78 7.00
CA PRO A 25 -12.63 5.50 8.23
C PRO A 25 -12.19 4.18 8.87
N ASP A 26 -12.47 4.02 10.16
CA ASP A 26 -12.03 2.87 10.96
C ASP A 26 -12.52 1.52 10.47
N TYR A 27 -13.76 1.43 10.01
CA TYR A 27 -14.33 0.21 9.43
C TYR A 27 -13.69 -0.18 8.09
N VAL A 28 -12.94 0.73 7.43
CA VAL A 28 -12.16 0.41 6.22
C VAL A 28 -10.76 -0.06 6.58
N TYR A 29 -10.10 0.60 7.54
CA TYR A 29 -8.71 0.27 7.83
C TYR A 29 -8.52 -0.86 8.85
N ASN A 30 -9.55 -1.23 9.61
CA ASN A 30 -9.45 -2.29 10.61
C ASN A 30 -9.54 -3.67 9.95
N TYR A 31 -8.55 -4.52 10.19
CA TYR A 31 -8.63 -5.94 9.86
C TYR A 31 -9.48 -6.70 10.89
N ALA A 32 -10.18 -7.75 10.42
CA ALA A 32 -10.95 -8.67 11.26
C ALA A 32 -10.04 -9.69 11.98
N VAL A 33 -9.06 -9.18 12.73
CA VAL A 33 -8.08 -9.92 13.55
C VAL A 33 -8.19 -9.46 15.01
N PRO A 34 -7.51 -10.10 15.98
CA PRO A 34 -7.62 -9.70 17.39
C PRO A 34 -7.39 -8.19 17.58
N TYR A 35 -8.42 -7.48 18.06
CA TYR A 35 -8.42 -6.00 18.10
C TYR A 35 -7.28 -5.39 18.93
N HIS A 36 -6.71 -6.15 19.86
CA HIS A 36 -5.54 -5.70 20.61
C HIS A 36 -4.28 -5.53 19.75
N TRP A 37 -4.21 -6.16 18.57
CA TRP A 37 -3.12 -5.94 17.59
C TRP A 37 -3.17 -4.54 17.00
N TYR A 38 -4.37 -4.03 16.70
CA TYR A 38 -4.52 -2.61 16.34
C TYR A 38 -4.08 -1.72 17.50
N LYS A 39 -4.66 -1.93 18.69
CA LYS A 39 -4.42 -1.05 19.86
C LYS A 39 -2.96 -1.03 20.36
N LYS A 40 -2.25 -2.16 20.29
CA LYS A 40 -0.88 -2.28 20.82
C LYS A 40 0.21 -2.22 19.75
N CYS A 41 -0.08 -2.73 18.56
CA CYS A 41 0.93 -2.92 17.52
C CYS A 41 0.66 -2.07 16.26
N GLY A 42 -0.45 -1.32 16.23
CA GLY A 42 -0.82 -0.52 15.06
C GLY A 42 -1.21 -1.34 13.84
N VAL A 43 -1.64 -2.60 14.00
CA VAL A 43 -2.08 -3.43 12.87
C VAL A 43 -3.35 -2.85 12.27
N ARG A 44 -3.23 -2.29 11.06
CA ARG A 44 -4.30 -1.68 10.26
C ARG A 44 -3.86 -1.58 8.80
N ARG A 45 -4.80 -1.31 7.90
CA ARG A 45 -4.50 -0.83 6.55
C ARG A 45 -3.87 0.56 6.65
N TYR A 46 -2.66 0.70 6.11
CA TYR A 46 -1.99 2.00 5.97
C TYR A 46 -2.14 2.56 4.56
N GLY A 47 -2.04 1.69 3.54
CA GLY A 47 -2.03 2.12 2.14
C GLY A 47 -0.73 2.81 1.73
N PHE A 48 -0.37 2.70 0.45
CA PHE A 48 0.86 3.30 -0.11
C PHE A 48 0.59 3.84 -1.52
N HIS A 49 1.62 4.47 -2.11
CA HIS A 49 1.49 5.31 -3.30
C HIS A 49 0.60 6.54 -3.09
N GLY A 50 0.39 6.98 -1.84
CA GLY A 50 -0.53 8.07 -1.53
C GLY A 50 -0.14 9.41 -2.17
N THR A 51 1.16 9.67 -2.36
CA THR A 51 1.66 10.86 -3.08
C THR A 51 1.23 10.84 -4.55
N SER A 52 1.42 9.72 -5.24
CA SER A 52 1.00 9.53 -6.63
C SER A 52 -0.52 9.59 -6.78
N LEU A 53 -1.26 8.87 -5.91
CA LEU A 53 -2.70 8.78 -5.97
C LEU A 53 -3.38 10.13 -5.65
N LEU A 54 -2.86 10.88 -4.68
CA LEU A 54 -3.30 12.24 -4.38
C LEU A 54 -3.08 13.18 -5.57
N TYR A 55 -1.92 13.09 -6.22
CA TYR A 55 -1.61 13.90 -7.39
C TYR A 55 -2.61 13.63 -8.54
N VAL A 56 -2.84 12.35 -8.88
CA VAL A 56 -3.74 12.02 -9.99
C VAL A 56 -5.21 12.34 -9.66
N ALA A 57 -5.64 12.21 -8.40
CA ALA A 57 -6.97 12.62 -7.97
C ALA A 57 -7.18 14.14 -8.17
N LYS A 58 -6.21 14.96 -7.75
CA LYS A 58 -6.24 16.41 -7.99
C LYS A 58 -6.16 16.75 -9.47
N ARG A 59 -5.33 16.05 -10.24
CA ARG A 59 -5.20 16.27 -11.68
C ARG A 59 -6.51 15.95 -12.42
N ALA A 60 -7.18 14.87 -12.03
CA ALA A 60 -8.48 14.49 -12.57
C ALA A 60 -9.54 15.57 -12.30
N ALA A 61 -9.57 16.15 -11.09
CA ALA A 61 -10.48 17.26 -10.78
C ALA A 61 -10.28 18.45 -11.73
N VAL A 62 -9.03 18.83 -11.99
CA VAL A 62 -8.70 19.90 -12.97
C VAL A 62 -9.18 19.54 -14.38
N LEU A 63 -8.96 18.30 -14.83
CA LEU A 63 -9.40 17.85 -16.16
C LEU A 63 -10.91 17.81 -16.31
N LEU A 64 -11.62 17.53 -15.22
CA LEU A 64 -13.08 17.50 -15.16
C LEU A 64 -13.70 18.89 -14.98
N GLY A 65 -12.90 19.93 -14.72
CA GLY A 65 -13.38 21.26 -14.38
C GLY A 65 -14.19 21.31 -13.08
N LYS A 66 -13.85 20.47 -12.10
CA LYS A 66 -14.56 20.32 -10.82
C LYS A 66 -13.69 20.70 -9.64
N ASP A 67 -14.33 21.08 -8.53
CA ASP A 67 -13.66 21.13 -7.22
C ASP A 67 -13.14 19.73 -6.87
N PRO A 68 -11.87 19.57 -6.45
CA PRO A 68 -11.35 18.28 -6.01
C PRO A 68 -12.17 17.61 -4.90
N PHE A 69 -12.81 18.37 -4.01
CA PHE A 69 -13.64 17.84 -2.93
C PHE A 69 -15.05 17.41 -3.39
N GLU A 70 -15.41 17.64 -4.65
CA GLU A 70 -16.63 17.14 -5.28
C GLU A 70 -16.38 15.92 -6.20
N CYS A 71 -15.14 15.39 -6.20
CA CYS A 71 -14.75 14.28 -7.05
C CYS A 71 -14.82 12.94 -6.31
N ASN A 72 -15.53 11.99 -6.92
CA ASN A 72 -15.49 10.56 -6.59
C ASN A 72 -14.82 9.82 -7.74
N LEU A 73 -13.73 9.12 -7.47
CA LEU A 73 -12.85 8.53 -8.48
C LEU A 73 -12.39 7.15 -8.06
N ILE A 74 -12.05 6.32 -9.03
CA ILE A 74 -11.19 5.16 -8.83
C ILE A 74 -9.85 5.46 -9.52
N SER A 75 -8.76 5.40 -8.76
CA SER A 75 -7.41 5.63 -9.27
C SER A 75 -6.61 4.35 -9.24
N CYS A 76 -5.94 4.02 -10.36
CA CYS A 76 -5.08 2.85 -10.49
C CYS A 76 -3.63 3.30 -10.70
N HIS A 77 -2.78 3.11 -9.70
CA HIS A 77 -1.34 3.25 -9.85
C HIS A 77 -0.76 1.91 -10.32
N ILE A 78 -0.33 1.84 -11.58
CA ILE A 78 0.17 0.61 -12.20
C ILE A 78 1.63 0.81 -12.61
N GLY A 79 2.53 0.13 -11.91
CA GLY A 79 3.96 0.05 -12.21
C GLY A 79 4.56 -1.22 -11.62
N ASN A 80 5.82 -1.18 -11.18
CA ASN A 80 6.44 -2.31 -10.45
C ASN A 80 5.68 -2.65 -9.17
N GLY A 81 5.09 -1.65 -8.51
CA GLY A 81 4.03 -1.82 -7.53
C GLY A 81 2.70 -1.44 -8.13
N VAL A 82 1.64 -2.13 -7.72
CA VAL A 82 0.28 -1.86 -8.18
C VAL A 82 -0.61 -1.58 -6.98
N SER A 83 -1.31 -0.44 -6.99
CA SER A 83 -2.36 -0.16 -6.01
C SER A 83 -3.56 0.51 -6.66
N VAL A 84 -4.74 0.23 -6.12
CA VAL A 84 -6.01 0.83 -6.52
C VAL A 84 -6.56 1.60 -5.33
N ASN A 85 -7.08 2.80 -5.55
CA ASN A 85 -7.66 3.62 -4.51
C ASN A 85 -9.05 4.14 -4.90
N ALA A 86 -9.99 4.01 -3.97
CA ALA A 86 -11.26 4.70 -4.01
C ALA A 86 -11.10 6.10 -3.41
N VAL A 87 -11.49 7.11 -4.18
CA VAL A 87 -11.55 8.51 -3.76
C VAL A 87 -13.02 8.87 -3.54
N LYS A 88 -13.32 9.42 -2.37
CA LYS A 88 -14.64 9.94 -2.03
C LYS A 88 -14.51 11.38 -1.58
N ASN A 89 -15.20 12.31 -2.25
CA ASN A 89 -15.14 13.74 -1.99
C ASN A 89 -13.69 14.25 -1.92
N GLY A 90 -12.83 13.84 -2.86
CA GLY A 90 -11.42 14.21 -2.90
C GLY A 90 -10.51 13.57 -1.86
N LEU A 91 -11.04 12.75 -0.96
CA LEU A 91 -10.29 12.08 0.12
C LEU A 91 -10.08 10.59 -0.21
N SER A 92 -8.99 10.03 0.32
CA SER A 92 -8.73 8.60 0.18
C SER A 92 -9.68 7.83 1.09
N TYR A 93 -10.63 7.11 0.47
CA TYR A 93 -11.67 6.38 1.19
C TYR A 93 -11.29 4.93 1.45
N ASP A 94 -10.67 4.26 0.48
CA ASP A 94 -10.16 2.89 0.58
C ASP A 94 -9.00 2.68 -0.41
N THR A 95 -8.10 1.75 -0.14
CA THR A 95 -6.93 1.47 -0.97
C THR A 95 -6.51 0.01 -0.89
N SER A 96 -6.07 -0.57 -2.01
CA SER A 96 -5.81 -2.01 -2.11
C SER A 96 -4.61 -2.46 -1.26
N MET A 97 -3.59 -1.61 -1.10
CA MET A 97 -2.45 -1.95 -0.24
C MET A 97 -2.81 -1.85 1.24
N GLY A 98 -2.17 -2.72 2.01
CA GLY A 98 -2.57 -3.07 3.36
C GLY A 98 -1.76 -2.43 4.47
N PHE A 99 -1.50 -3.23 5.50
CA PHE A 99 -0.48 -3.01 6.51
C PHE A 99 0.91 -2.83 5.88
N THR A 100 1.17 -3.56 4.79
CA THR A 100 2.38 -3.43 3.98
C THR A 100 2.02 -3.26 2.50
N PRO A 101 2.99 -2.91 1.64
CA PRO A 101 2.79 -2.87 0.19
C PRO A 101 2.60 -4.24 -0.48
N LEU A 102 2.48 -5.34 0.28
CA LEU A 102 2.30 -6.70 -0.26
C LEU A 102 0.86 -7.00 -0.66
N GLU A 103 -0.11 -6.51 0.12
CA GLU A 103 -1.55 -6.74 -0.12
C GLU A 103 -2.04 -5.99 -1.38
N GLY A 104 -3.08 -6.53 -2.02
CA GLY A 104 -3.80 -5.93 -3.13
C GLY A 104 -3.51 -6.62 -4.46
N ALA A 105 -3.33 -5.82 -5.50
CA ALA A 105 -3.15 -6.34 -6.86
C ALA A 105 -1.86 -7.14 -7.04
N ILE A 106 -1.86 -8.05 -8.02
CA ILE A 106 -0.64 -8.68 -8.55
C ILE A 106 0.31 -7.57 -9.05
N MET A 107 1.61 -7.72 -8.78
CA MET A 107 2.63 -6.73 -9.13
C MET A 107 3.81 -7.38 -9.86
N GLY A 108 4.88 -6.62 -10.14
CA GLY A 108 6.04 -7.16 -10.87
C GLY A 108 6.68 -8.36 -10.18
N THR A 109 7.03 -8.21 -8.89
CA THR A 109 7.71 -9.25 -8.10
C THR A 109 7.03 -9.58 -6.76
N ARG A 110 5.89 -8.92 -6.49
CA ARG A 110 5.08 -9.10 -5.28
C ARG A 110 3.84 -9.91 -5.57
N ALA A 111 3.49 -10.79 -4.64
CA ALA A 111 2.35 -11.69 -4.78
C ALA A 111 1.00 -10.96 -4.96
N GLY A 112 0.74 -9.92 -4.17
CA GLY A 112 -0.61 -9.39 -4.05
C GLY A 112 -1.47 -10.30 -3.15
N ASP A 113 -2.79 -10.23 -3.30
CA ASP A 113 -3.75 -11.00 -2.53
C ASP A 113 -3.68 -12.51 -2.84
N HIS A 114 -3.71 -13.31 -1.78
CA HIS A 114 -3.78 -14.78 -1.80
C HIS A 114 -4.31 -15.27 -0.45
N ASP A 115 -4.55 -16.57 -0.33
CA ASP A 115 -4.99 -17.18 0.93
C ASP A 115 -3.89 -17.04 2.00
N ALA A 116 -4.24 -16.45 3.15
CA ALA A 116 -3.32 -16.25 4.27
C ALA A 116 -2.78 -17.58 4.87
N ALA A 117 -3.50 -18.69 4.70
CA ALA A 117 -3.05 -20.01 5.16
C ALA A 117 -2.03 -20.66 4.20
N LEU A 118 -1.96 -20.19 2.95
CA LEU A 118 -1.03 -20.72 1.93
C LEU A 118 0.42 -20.60 2.40
N ASP A 119 0.79 -19.45 2.95
CA ASP A 119 2.15 -19.15 3.37
C ASP A 119 2.63 -20.14 4.42
N PHE A 120 1.81 -20.39 5.44
CA PHE A 120 2.13 -21.34 6.51
C PHE A 120 2.23 -22.77 5.99
N TYR A 121 1.34 -23.16 5.06
CA TYR A 121 1.38 -24.48 4.43
C TYR A 121 2.69 -24.68 3.65
N VAL A 122 3.04 -23.73 2.77
CA VAL A 122 4.26 -23.81 1.95
C VAL A 122 5.51 -23.75 2.81
N MET A 123 5.54 -22.88 3.83
CA MET A 123 6.65 -22.82 4.79
C MET A 123 6.87 -24.17 5.47
N GLN A 124 5.82 -24.84 5.91
CA GLN A 124 5.94 -26.15 6.55
C GLN A 124 6.41 -27.24 5.57
N LYS A 125 5.98 -27.18 4.31
CA LYS A 125 6.33 -28.17 3.29
C LYS A 125 7.75 -28.02 2.75
N GLU A 126 8.18 -26.80 2.52
CA GLU A 126 9.48 -26.47 1.91
C GLU A 126 10.55 -26.13 2.96
N GLY A 127 10.18 -26.04 4.23
CA GLY A 127 11.10 -25.71 5.32
C GLY A 127 11.54 -24.24 5.35
N TYR A 128 10.74 -23.33 4.79
CA TYR A 128 11.06 -21.90 4.79
C TYR A 128 10.82 -21.25 6.15
N SER A 129 11.76 -20.40 6.56
CA SER A 129 11.58 -19.46 7.68
C SER A 129 10.58 -18.34 7.30
N PRO A 130 10.01 -17.64 8.30
CA PRO A 130 9.16 -16.47 8.04
C PRO A 130 9.86 -15.38 7.20
N GLN A 131 11.17 -15.17 7.40
CA GLN A 131 11.97 -14.20 6.67
C GLN A 131 12.17 -14.61 5.21
N GLU A 132 12.39 -15.90 4.95
CA GLU A 132 12.49 -16.42 3.58
C GLU A 132 11.16 -16.30 2.84
N MET A 133 10.05 -16.66 3.49
CA MET A 133 8.72 -16.51 2.91
C MET A 133 8.43 -15.03 2.59
N TYR A 134 8.72 -14.12 3.52
CA TYR A 134 8.59 -12.68 3.28
C TYR A 134 9.37 -12.22 2.04
N LYS A 135 10.60 -12.72 1.85
CA LYS A 135 11.43 -12.41 0.68
C LYS A 135 10.86 -13.02 -0.60
N ILE A 136 10.35 -14.25 -0.55
CA ILE A 136 9.69 -14.91 -1.68
C ILE A 136 8.50 -14.06 -2.14
N LEU A 137 7.57 -13.77 -1.23
CA LEU A 137 6.36 -13.00 -1.51
C LEU A 137 6.63 -11.60 -2.05
N ASN A 138 7.76 -10.98 -1.69
CA ASN A 138 8.11 -9.63 -2.13
C ASN A 138 9.02 -9.52 -3.35
N LYS A 139 9.77 -10.58 -3.68
CA LYS A 139 10.85 -10.51 -4.69
C LYS A 139 10.84 -11.63 -5.70
N LYS A 140 10.12 -12.73 -5.45
CA LYS A 140 10.09 -13.92 -6.30
C LYS A 140 8.66 -14.33 -6.68
N SER A 141 7.68 -13.48 -6.43
CA SER A 141 6.26 -13.72 -6.73
C SER A 141 5.78 -12.74 -7.80
N GLY A 142 4.48 -12.50 -7.89
CA GLY A 142 3.91 -11.60 -8.88
C GLY A 142 4.07 -12.13 -10.31
N ILE A 143 4.14 -11.23 -11.27
CA ILE A 143 4.34 -11.56 -12.69
C ILE A 143 5.61 -12.40 -12.86
N LEU A 144 6.73 -11.99 -12.25
CA LEU A 144 8.00 -12.74 -12.28
C LEU A 144 7.82 -14.20 -11.83
N GLY A 145 7.08 -14.42 -10.74
CA GLY A 145 6.88 -15.76 -10.20
C GLY A 145 6.11 -16.70 -11.12
N ILE A 146 5.24 -16.18 -11.99
CA ILE A 146 4.39 -16.98 -12.88
C ILE A 146 4.86 -17.02 -14.34
N THR A 147 5.71 -16.08 -14.77
CA THR A 147 6.21 -16.03 -16.15
C THR A 147 7.70 -16.31 -16.31
N GLY A 148 8.48 -16.27 -15.23
CA GLY A 148 9.94 -16.11 -15.31
C GLY A 148 10.34 -14.68 -15.64
#